data_AF-A0A7Y7NIY6-F1
#
_entry.id   AF-A0A7Y7NIY6-F1
#
_cell.length_a   1.000
_cell.length_b   1.000
_cell.length_c   1.000
_cell.angle_alpha   90.00
_cell.angle_beta   90.00
_cell.angle_gamma   90.00
#
_symmetry.space_group_name_H-M   'P 1'
#
loop_
_entity.id
_entity.type
_entity.pdbx_description
1 polymer ?
#
loop_
_entity_poly.entity_id
_entity_poly.type
_entity_poly.pdbx_seq_one_letter_code
_entity_poly.pdbx_strand_id
1 'polypeptide(L)'
;MINKYVDKDESILFTDDYKGYRKIDEIIEYVKIDHHKMYSYKGINTNTIESFWAIVKRQIIGQHHHVSVKHLPKYVPETVFKFNNRNDDDMFETLVKFSMLTN
;
A
#
# COMPACT_ATOMS: atom_id res chain seq x y z
N MET A 1 14.28 -7.93 -1.51
CA MET A 1 12.85 -7.54 -1.55
C MET A 1 12.38 -7.50 -2.99
N ILE A 2 12.80 -6.52 -3.80
CA ILE A 2 12.39 -6.40 -5.21
C ILE A 2 12.71 -7.68 -5.99
N ASN A 3 13.98 -8.10 -6.02
CA ASN A 3 14.42 -9.33 -6.73
C ASN A 3 13.71 -10.63 -6.30
N LYS A 4 12.97 -10.64 -5.19
CA LYS A 4 12.30 -11.85 -4.67
C LYS A 4 10.79 -11.83 -4.88
N TYR A 5 10.18 -10.65 -4.86
CA TYR A 5 8.72 -10.49 -4.75
C TYR A 5 8.10 -9.66 -5.86
N VAL A 6 8.90 -9.07 -6.75
CA VAL A 6 8.43 -8.21 -7.83
C VAL A 6 8.87 -8.80 -9.16
N ASP A 7 7.93 -8.95 -10.08
CA ASP A 7 8.22 -9.19 -11.47
C ASP A 7 8.72 -7.88 -12.09
N LYS A 8 10.01 -7.82 -12.42
CA LYS A 8 10.67 -6.59 -12.84
C LYS A 8 10.37 -6.21 -14.28
N ASP A 9 9.96 -7.17 -15.10
CA ASP A 9 9.69 -6.95 -16.52
C ASP A 9 8.27 -6.37 -16.71
N GLU A 10 7.38 -6.64 -15.76
CA GLU A 10 5.97 -6.22 -15.78
C GLU A 10 5.63 -5.11 -14.75
N SER A 11 6.64 -4.54 -14.07
CA SER A 11 6.42 -3.56 -13.00
C SER A 11 7.30 -2.33 -13.13
N ILE A 12 6.71 -1.17 -12.82
CA ILE A 12 7.40 0.12 -12.69
C ILE A 12 7.33 0.56 -11.24
N LEU A 13 8.46 0.99 -10.67
CA LEU A 13 8.53 1.53 -9.32
C LEU A 13 8.36 3.05 -9.33
N PHE A 14 7.49 3.55 -8.45
CA PHE A 14 7.32 4.98 -8.20
C PHE A 14 7.78 5.34 -6.79
N THR A 15 8.61 6.37 -6.64
CA THR A 15 9.02 6.89 -5.32
C THR A 15 8.98 8.41 -5.24
N ASP A 16 9.13 8.93 -4.02
CA ASP A 16 9.43 10.34 -3.76
C ASP A 16 10.92 10.65 -4.02
N ASP A 17 11.37 11.85 -3.66
CA ASP A 17 12.75 12.32 -3.82
C ASP A 17 13.72 11.89 -2.69
N TYR A 18 13.37 10.86 -1.91
CA TYR A 18 14.26 10.37 -0.87
C TYR A 18 15.56 9.81 -1.46
N LYS A 19 16.71 10.34 -1.00
CA LYS A 19 18.05 10.02 -1.54
C LYS A 19 18.41 8.53 -1.47
N GLY A 20 17.74 7.74 -0.64
CA GLY A 20 17.93 6.30 -0.56
C GLY A 20 17.58 5.54 -1.85
N TYR A 21 16.75 6.12 -2.72
CA TYR A 21 16.30 5.48 -3.97
C TYR A 21 17.21 5.74 -5.18
N ARG A 22 18.35 6.41 -5.00
CA ARG A 22 19.22 6.87 -6.11
C ARG A 22 19.76 5.79 -7.05
N LYS A 23 19.77 4.53 -6.64
CA LYS A 23 20.31 3.39 -7.42
C LYS A 23 19.24 2.38 -7.81
N ILE A 24 17.97 2.74 -7.68
CA ILE A 24 16.88 1.79 -7.86
C ILE A 24 16.59 1.51 -9.35
N ASP A 25 16.96 2.45 -10.22
CA ASP A 25 17.00 2.33 -11.67
C ASP A 25 17.96 1.25 -12.17
N GLU A 26 18.97 0.88 -11.37
CA GLU A 26 19.86 -0.27 -11.66
C GLU A 26 19.13 -1.63 -11.47
N ILE A 27 17.94 -1.64 -10.85
CA ILE A 27 17.24 -2.87 -10.43
C ILE A 27 15.92 -3.05 -11.17
N ILE A 28 15.14 -1.99 -11.36
CA ILE A 28 13.78 -2.03 -11.93
C ILE A 28 13.51 -0.72 -12.67
N GLU A 29 12.60 -0.73 -13.66
CA GLU A 29 12.11 0.50 -14.25
C GLU A 29 11.56 1.42 -13.14
N TYR A 30 12.01 2.67 -13.14
CA TYR A 30 11.88 3.56 -12.00
C TYR A 30 11.51 4.98 -12.42
N VAL A 31 10.50 5.52 -11.75
CA VAL A 31 10.06 6.91 -11.89
C VAL A 31 10.09 7.60 -10.54
N LYS A 32 10.80 8.72 -10.49
CA LYS A 32 10.91 9.58 -9.30
C LYS A 32 9.96 10.77 -9.39
N ILE A 33 9.19 11.02 -8.33
CA ILE A 33 8.34 12.20 -8.21
C ILE A 33 9.06 13.25 -7.34
N ASP A 34 9.43 14.36 -8.00
CA ASP A 34 10.05 15.53 -7.36
C ASP A 34 8.96 16.51 -6.89
N HIS A 35 8.62 16.42 -5.60
CA HIS A 35 7.60 17.26 -4.96
C HIS A 35 7.97 18.75 -4.86
N HIS A 36 9.23 19.13 -5.15
CA HIS A 36 9.58 20.55 -5.31
C HIS A 36 9.15 21.11 -6.66
N LYS A 37 8.94 20.24 -7.67
CA LYS A 37 8.53 20.64 -9.02
C LYS A 37 7.06 20.35 -9.28
N MET A 38 6.54 19.23 -8.80
CA MET A 38 5.15 18.82 -9.02
C MET A 38 4.66 17.83 -7.96
N TYR A 39 3.38 17.95 -7.59
CA TYR A 39 2.72 17.01 -6.66
C TYR A 39 2.23 15.72 -7.32
N SER A 40 1.96 15.75 -8.63
CA SER A 40 1.59 14.56 -9.41
C SER A 40 1.84 14.82 -10.89
N TYR A 41 2.15 13.75 -11.64
CA TYR A 41 2.25 13.79 -13.08
C TYR A 41 1.25 12.81 -13.70
N LYS A 42 0.20 13.32 -14.36
CA LYS A 42 -0.85 12.49 -14.99
C LYS A 42 -1.44 11.40 -14.08
N GLY A 43 -1.63 11.70 -12.79
CA GLY A 43 -2.13 10.75 -11.80
C GLY A 43 -1.07 9.87 -11.15
N ILE A 44 0.17 9.89 -11.64
CA ILE A 44 1.32 9.25 -11.00
C ILE A 44 1.75 10.12 -9.82
N ASN A 45 1.75 9.53 -8.62
CA ASN A 45 2.16 10.14 -7.36
C ASN A 45 2.34 9.07 -6.26
N THR A 46 2.88 9.47 -5.11
CA THR A 46 3.00 8.62 -3.90
C THR A 46 1.82 8.78 -2.93
N ASN A 47 0.86 9.66 -3.23
CA ASN A 47 -0.24 10.00 -2.32
C ASN A 47 -1.11 8.78 -1.96
N THR A 48 -1.27 7.82 -2.89
CA THR A 48 -2.07 6.62 -2.64
C THR A 48 -1.48 5.75 -1.53
N ILE A 49 -0.16 5.50 -1.55
CA ILE A 49 0.50 4.69 -0.52
C ILE A 49 0.62 5.46 0.81
N GLU A 50 0.81 6.77 0.77
CA GLU A 50 0.78 7.63 1.97
C GLU A 50 -0.60 7.61 2.63
N SER A 51 -1.66 7.70 1.83
CA SER A 51 -3.04 7.62 2.30
C SER A 51 -3.34 6.26 2.93
N PHE A 52 -2.84 5.17 2.35
CA PHE A 52 -2.94 3.82 2.94
C PHE A 52 -2.34 3.78 4.35
N TRP A 53 -1.11 4.27 4.53
CA TRP A 53 -0.47 4.28 5.85
C TRP A 53 -1.18 5.21 6.85
N ALA A 54 -1.77 6.30 6.37
CA ALA A 54 -2.58 7.18 7.19
C ALA A 54 -3.86 6.48 7.69
N ILE A 55 -4.43 5.54 6.92
CA ILE A 55 -5.56 4.70 7.32
C ILE A 55 -5.11 3.68 8.37
N VAL A 56 -3.99 2.98 8.16
CA VAL A 56 -3.43 2.03 9.15
C VAL A 56 -3.27 2.70 10.52
N LYS A 57 -2.67 3.90 10.56
CA LYS A 57 -2.49 4.65 11.81
C LYS A 57 -3.83 4.96 12.49
N ARG A 58 -4.84 5.38 11.73
CA ARG A 58 -6.18 5.68 12.28
C ARG A 58 -6.89 4.43 12.79
N GLN A 59 -6.75 3.29 12.13
CA GLN A 59 -7.30 2.02 12.61
C GLN A 59 -6.68 1.59 13.94
N ILE A 60 -5.35 1.72 14.08
CA ILE A 60 -4.66 1.44 15.34
C ILE A 60 -5.18 2.34 16.47
N ILE A 61 -5.30 3.65 16.21
CA ILE A 61 -5.74 4.64 17.20
C ILE A 61 -7.23 4.45 17.56
N GLY A 62 -8.11 4.22 16.59
CA GLY A 62 -9.56 4.29 16.79
C GLY A 62 -10.31 2.97 16.84
N GLN A 63 -9.81 1.90 16.21
CA GLN A 63 -10.48 0.59 16.21
C GLN A 63 -9.84 -0.35 17.23
N HIS A 64 -8.52 -0.52 17.14
CA HIS A 64 -7.84 -1.51 17.98
C HIS A 64 -7.50 -0.98 19.37
N HIS A 65 -7.19 0.32 19.51
CA HIS A 65 -6.76 1.03 20.74
C HIS A 65 -5.48 0.48 21.40
N HIS A 66 -5.20 -0.81 21.25
CA HIS A 66 -3.99 -1.51 21.66
C HIS A 66 -3.68 -2.62 20.64
N VAL A 67 -2.41 -2.70 20.22
CA VAL A 67 -1.94 -3.74 19.30
C VAL A 67 -0.80 -4.52 19.94
N SER A 68 -0.85 -5.85 19.86
CA SER A 68 0.23 -6.71 20.33
C SER A 68 1.12 -7.15 19.17
N VAL A 69 2.42 -7.33 19.44
CA VAL A 69 3.39 -7.83 18.44
C VAL A 69 2.94 -9.14 17.81
N LYS A 70 2.29 -10.02 18.59
CA LYS A 70 1.73 -11.30 18.14
C LYS A 70 0.73 -11.16 16.99
N HIS A 71 0.00 -10.04 16.91
CA HIS A 71 -1.04 -9.82 15.91
C HIS A 71 -0.69 -8.76 14.87
N LEU A 72 0.46 -8.08 14.98
CA LEU A 72 0.93 -7.10 13.99
C LEU A 72 0.84 -7.58 12.54
N PRO A 73 1.23 -8.83 12.19
CA PRO A 73 1.13 -9.32 10.83
C PRO A 73 -0.31 -9.44 10.29
N LYS A 74 -1.33 -9.40 11.15
CA LYS A 74 -2.75 -9.55 10.75
C LYS A 74 -3.42 -8.21 10.44
N TYR A 75 -3.00 -7.12 11.08
CA TYR A 75 -3.60 -5.80 10.87
C TYR A 75 -3.33 -5.23 9.47
N VAL A 76 -2.13 -5.49 8.92
CA VAL A 76 -1.80 -5.01 7.56
C VAL A 76 -2.69 -5.70 6.50
N PRO A 77 -2.83 -7.05 6.46
CA PRO A 77 -3.80 -7.71 5.58
C PRO A 77 -5.23 -7.22 5.74
N GLU A 78 -5.69 -6.99 6.98
CA GLU A 78 -7.01 -6.41 7.23
C GLU A 78 -7.16 -5.02 6.59
N THR A 79 -6.14 -4.17 6.73
CA THR A 79 -6.13 -2.84 6.11
C THR A 79 -6.11 -2.95 4.59
N VAL A 80 -5.31 -3.85 4.02
CA VAL A 80 -5.25 -4.10 2.57
C VAL A 80 -6.62 -4.53 2.04
N PHE A 81 -7.27 -5.47 2.72
CA PHE A 81 -8.62 -5.92 2.36
C PHE A 81 -9.62 -4.75 2.39
N LYS A 82 -9.68 -3.99 3.49
CA LYS A 82 -10.58 -2.84 3.62
C LYS A 82 -10.28 -1.75 2.59
N PHE A 83 -9.00 -1.48 2.31
CA PHE A 83 -8.57 -0.45 1.37
C PHE A 83 -8.95 -0.81 -0.07
N ASN A 84 -8.72 -2.06 -0.48
CA ASN A 84 -9.01 -2.50 -1.85
C ASN A 84 -10.51 -2.59 -2.13
N ASN A 85 -11.33 -2.92 -1.11
CA ASN A 85 -12.79 -3.04 -1.23
C ASN A 85 -13.54 -1.80 -0.70
N ARG A 86 -12.86 -0.65 -0.55
CA ARG A 86 -13.41 0.57 0.09
C ARG A 86 -14.60 1.19 -0.64
N ASN A 87 -14.84 0.79 -1.88
CA ASN A 87 -15.94 1.28 -2.72
C ASN A 87 -17.16 0.33 -2.70
N ASP A 88 -17.08 -0.79 -1.99
CA ASP A 88 -18.20 -1.71 -1.81
C ASP A 88 -19.08 -1.25 -0.64
N ASP A 89 -20.40 -1.31 -0.82
CA ASP A 89 -21.36 -0.75 0.14
C ASP A 89 -21.40 -1.50 1.49
N ASP A 90 -21.09 -2.80 1.50
CA ASP A 90 -21.08 -3.63 2.71
C ASP A 90 -19.79 -4.44 2.85
N MET A 91 -18.90 -3.96 3.72
CA MET A 91 -17.61 -4.60 4.01
C MET A 91 -17.75 -5.96 4.70
N PHE A 92 -18.81 -6.17 5.49
CA PHE A 92 -19.04 -7.43 6.18
C PHE A 92 -19.53 -8.49 5.20
N GLU A 93 -20.52 -8.16 4.37
CA GLU A 93 -20.99 -9.06 3.32
C GLU A 93 -19.86 -9.40 2.34
N THR A 94 -19.05 -8.41 1.98
CA THR A 94 -17.86 -8.60 1.14
C THR A 94 -16.90 -9.59 1.78
N LEU A 95 -16.56 -9.43 3.07
CA LEU A 95 -15.69 -10.36 3.78
C LEU A 95 -16.24 -11.80 3.78
N VAL A 96 -17.55 -11.95 4.03
CA VAL A 96 -18.21 -13.27 4.03
C VAL A 96 -18.10 -13.92 2.65
N LYS A 97 -18.39 -13.18 1.57
CA LYS A 97 -18.26 -13.69 0.20
C LYS A 97 -16.83 -14.15 -0.11
N PHE A 98 -15.81 -13.35 0.22
CA PHE A 98 -14.41 -13.73 0.01
C PHE A 98 -14.03 -14.99 0.81
N SER A 99 -14.52 -15.13 2.04
CA SER A 99 -14.24 -16.30 2.88
C SER A 99 -14.83 -17.61 2.33
N MET A 100 -15.93 -17.52 1.59
CA MET A 100 -16.57 -18.68 0.93
C MET A 100 -15.88 -19.08 -0.38
N LEU A 101 -15.15 -18.16 -1.01
CA LEU A 101 -14.44 -18.40 -2.29
C LEU A 101 -13.07 -19.03 -2.10
N THR A 102 -12.48 -18.90 -0.91
CA THR A 102 -11.24 -19.57 -0.52
C THR A 102 -11.52 -21.01 -0.06
N ASN A 103 -11.67 -21.94 -1.02
CA ASN A 103 -11.56 -23.40 -0.81
C ASN A 103 -10.24 -23.91 -1.38
#